data_AF-A0A7C1WE75-F1
#
_entry.id   AF-A0A7C1WE75-F1
#
_cell.length_a   1.000
_cell.length_b   1.000
_cell.length_c   1.000
_cell.angle_alpha   90.00
_cell.angle_beta   90.00
_cell.angle_gamma   90.00
#
_symmetry.space_group_name_H-M   'P 1'
#
loop_
_entity.id
_entity.type
_entity.pdbx_description
1 polymer ?
#
loop_
_entity_poly.entity_id
_entity_poly.type
_entity_poly.pdbx_seq_one_letter_code
_entity_poly.pdbx_strand_id
1 'polypeptide(L)'
;VRTLLADGPAYGSGLLVGDEILTLDRRRLTPAALDELLEDKEPGDTVHLHVLRRDELLEFDIVLAGIPDGTWKLRRVEEPTDAQRAAYASWLGSPWPGGDEDEPEEDQVEGGPED
;
A
#
# COMPACT_ATOMS: atom_id res chain seq x y z
N VAL A 1 -9.00 -9.62 15.36
CA VAL A 1 -7.65 -9.43 14.78
C VAL A 1 -7.42 -10.47 13.70
N ARG A 2 -7.30 -10.05 12.44
CA ARG A 2 -7.10 -10.96 11.30
C ARG A 2 -5.63 -11.12 10.92
N THR A 3 -4.90 -10.02 10.96
CA THR A 3 -3.48 -9.95 10.61
C THR A 3 -2.76 -9.18 11.70
N LEU A 4 -1.48 -9.49 11.87
CA LEU A 4 -0.64 -8.89 12.87
C LEU A 4 0.76 -8.70 12.25
N LEU A 5 1.29 -7.50 12.35
CA LEU A 5 2.62 -7.18 11.87
C LEU A 5 3.64 -7.59 12.94
N ALA A 6 4.63 -8.41 12.58
CA ALA A 6 5.55 -9.05 13.53
C ALA A 6 6.48 -8.06 14.26
N ASP A 7 6.76 -6.91 13.65
CA ASP A 7 7.52 -5.80 14.20
C ASP A 7 6.61 -4.63 14.66
N GLY A 8 5.29 -4.85 14.70
CA GLY A 8 4.31 -3.85 15.11
C GLY A 8 4.05 -3.80 16.61
N PRO A 9 3.49 -2.68 17.12
CA PRO A 9 3.24 -2.49 18.56
C PRO A 9 2.27 -3.52 19.15
N ALA A 10 1.27 -3.93 18.38
CA ALA A 10 0.32 -4.98 18.78
C ALA A 10 0.99 -6.35 19.00
N TYR A 11 1.97 -6.72 18.18
CA TYR A 11 2.72 -7.95 18.38
C TYR A 11 3.60 -7.86 19.63
N GLY A 12 4.30 -6.73 19.81
CA GLY A 12 5.13 -6.46 20.97
C GLY A 12 4.37 -6.50 22.30
N SER A 13 3.07 -6.19 22.30
CA SER A 13 2.21 -6.25 23.49
C SER A 13 1.62 -7.64 23.77
N GLY A 14 1.80 -8.62 22.88
CA GLY A 14 1.27 -9.98 23.04
C GLY A 14 -0.15 -10.21 22.52
N LEU A 15 -0.70 -9.30 21.70
CA LEU A 15 -1.89 -9.60 20.91
C LEU A 15 -1.60 -10.73 19.92
N LEU A 16 -2.61 -11.53 19.62
CA LEU A 16 -2.52 -12.63 18.67
C LEU A 16 -3.57 -12.53 17.58
N VAL A 17 -3.29 -13.18 16.45
CA VAL A 17 -4.31 -13.41 15.43
C VAL A 17 -5.43 -14.28 16.02
N GLY A 18 -6.68 -13.91 15.73
CA GLY A 18 -7.87 -14.55 16.29
C GLY A 18 -8.43 -13.86 17.53
N ASP A 19 -7.69 -12.95 18.15
CA ASP A 19 -8.20 -12.14 19.26
C ASP A 19 -9.36 -11.24 18.82
N GLU A 20 -10.40 -11.15 19.64
CA GLU A 20 -11.51 -10.22 19.42
C GLU A 20 -11.36 -8.99 20.32
N ILE A 21 -11.19 -7.81 19.73
CA ILE A 21 -11.02 -6.57 20.51
C ILE A 21 -12.40 -6.00 20.83
N LEU A 22 -12.68 -5.81 22.11
CA LEU A 22 -13.98 -5.34 22.60
C LEU A 22 -14.00 -3.83 22.82
N THR A 23 -12.91 -3.28 23.37
CA THR A 23 -12.82 -1.86 23.75
C THR A 23 -11.41 -1.30 23.58
N LEU A 24 -11.32 0.02 23.41
CA LEU A 24 -10.10 0.83 23.48
C LEU A 24 -10.36 1.99 24.43
N ASP A 25 -9.49 2.19 25.43
CA ASP A 25 -9.60 3.24 26.44
C ASP A 25 -11.00 3.36 27.07
N ARG A 26 -11.58 2.21 27.44
CA ARG A 26 -12.93 2.07 28.02
C ARG A 26 -14.08 2.48 27.08
N ARG A 27 -13.81 2.69 25.79
CA ARG A 27 -14.83 2.91 24.76
C ARG A 27 -15.02 1.64 23.95
N ARG A 28 -16.28 1.28 23.71
CA ARG A 28 -16.62 0.09 22.92
C ARG A 28 -16.15 0.28 21.48
N LEU A 29 -15.42 -0.70 20.97
CA LEU A 29 -14.99 -0.71 19.58
C LEU A 29 -16.12 -1.22 18.68
N THR A 30 -16.26 -0.54 17.55
CA THR A 30 -17.03 -1.01 16.38
C THR A 30 -16.11 -0.92 15.17
N PRO A 31 -16.40 -1.60 14.06
CA PRO A 31 -15.55 -1.51 12.87
C PRO A 31 -15.33 -0.07 12.37
N ALA A 32 -16.31 0.82 12.57
CA ALA A 32 -16.23 2.22 12.16
C ALA A 32 -15.53 3.13 13.18
N ALA A 33 -15.44 2.71 14.45
CA ALA A 33 -14.97 3.56 15.54
C ALA A 33 -13.45 3.47 15.79
N LEU A 34 -12.76 2.46 15.26
CA LEU A 34 -11.33 2.29 15.55
C LEU A 34 -10.50 3.48 15.05
N ASP A 35 -10.73 3.91 13.81
CA ASP A 35 -10.00 5.02 13.21
C ASP A 35 -10.28 6.32 13.98
N GLU A 36 -11.55 6.63 14.24
CA GLU A 36 -11.98 7.80 15.04
C GLU A 36 -11.32 7.83 16.43
N LEU A 37 -11.22 6.69 17.10
CA LEU A 37 -10.62 6.61 18.44
C LEU A 37 -9.10 6.81 18.44
N LEU A 38 -8.46 6.61 17.30
CA LEU A 38 -7.02 6.80 17.10
C LEU A 38 -6.67 8.18 16.53
N GLU A 39 -7.63 8.95 16.00
CA GLU A 39 -7.39 10.28 15.41
C GLU A 39 -6.75 11.27 16.40
N ASP A 40 -7.14 11.20 17.67
CA ASP A 40 -6.64 12.09 18.74
C ASP A 40 -5.38 11.53 19.44
N LYS A 41 -4.73 10.50 18.89
CA LYS A 41 -3.59 9.81 19.50
C LYS A 41 -2.29 10.07 18.77
N GLU A 42 -1.21 10.15 19.53
CA GLU A 42 0.14 10.37 19.01
C GLU A 42 1.04 9.13 19.17
N PRO A 43 2.07 8.96 18.33
CA PRO A 43 3.11 7.97 18.57
C PRO A 43 3.73 8.14 19.96
N GLY A 44 3.82 7.05 20.72
CA GLY A 44 4.24 7.05 22.12
C GLY A 44 3.10 7.02 23.13
N ASP A 45 1.86 7.33 22.73
CA ASP A 45 0.70 7.17 23.60
C ASP A 45 0.48 5.70 23.95
N THR A 46 0.03 5.45 25.18
CA THR A 46 -0.43 4.11 25.58
C THR A 46 -1.95 4.04 25.47
N VAL A 47 -2.44 3.02 24.77
CA VAL A 47 -3.87 2.67 24.73
C VAL A 47 -4.11 1.36 25.46
N HIS A 48 -5.27 1.26 26.11
CA HIS A 48 -5.67 0.08 26.86
C HIS A 48 -6.77 -0.68 26.13
N LEU A 49 -6.52 -1.96 25.83
CA LEU A 49 -7.46 -2.83 25.13
C LEU A 49 -8.01 -3.91 26.05
N HIS A 50 -9.33 -4.16 25.93
CA HIS A 50 -9.94 -5.39 26.41
C HIS A 50 -10.19 -6.32 25.23
N VAL A 51 -9.79 -7.58 25.37
CA VAL A 51 -9.77 -8.58 24.30
C VAL A 51 -10.39 -9.88 24.77
N LEU A 52 -11.22 -10.50 23.94
CA LEU A 52 -11.68 -11.86 24.14
C LEU A 52 -10.79 -12.84 23.36
N ARG A 53 -10.24 -13.82 24.06
CA ARG A 53 -9.46 -14.92 23.50
C ARG A 53 -10.03 -16.24 24.00
N ARG A 54 -10.72 -16.98 23.12
CA ARG A 54 -11.35 -18.28 23.47
C ARG A 54 -12.19 -18.18 24.75
N ASP A 55 -13.06 -17.18 24.80
CA ASP A 55 -13.96 -16.86 25.92
C ASP A 55 -13.26 -16.32 27.20
N GLU A 56 -11.96 -16.06 27.16
CA GLU A 56 -11.22 -15.39 28.23
C GLU A 56 -11.06 -13.88 27.95
N LEU A 57 -11.39 -13.05 28.93
CA LEU A 57 -11.15 -11.61 28.86
C LEU A 57 -9.72 -11.31 29.28
N LEU A 58 -8.96 -10.70 28.37
CA LEU A 58 -7.58 -10.27 28.57
C LEU A 58 -7.48 -8.75 28.40
N GLU A 59 -6.48 -8.18 29.06
CA GLU A 59 -6.17 -6.75 29.00
C GLU A 59 -4.76 -6.55 28.45
N PHE A 60 -4.61 -5.54 27.59
CA PHE A 60 -3.33 -5.20 26.96
C PHE A 60 -3.11 -3.70 26.98
N ASP A 61 -1.94 -3.29 27.47
CA ASP A 61 -1.43 -1.93 27.28
C ASP A 61 -0.51 -1.91 26.05
N ILE A 62 -0.83 -1.04 25.10
CA ILE A 62 -0.12 -0.94 23.82
C ILE A 62 0.40 0.47 23.66
N VAL A 63 1.72 0.61 23.50
CA VAL A 63 2.35 1.87 23.12
C VAL A 63 2.23 2.02 21.61
N LEU A 64 1.54 3.08 21.16
CA LEU A 64 1.35 3.37 19.75
C LEU A 64 2.66 3.75 19.09
N ALA A 65 2.86 3.27 17.86
CA ALA A 65 3.97 3.65 17.01
C ALA A 65 3.47 4.54 15.87
N GLY A 66 4.39 5.25 15.22
CA GLY A 66 4.08 5.97 13.99
C GLY A 66 3.55 5.03 12.91
N ILE A 67 2.63 5.53 12.09
CA ILE A 67 2.15 4.80 10.91
C ILE A 67 3.39 4.53 10.03
N PRO A 68 3.67 3.27 9.65
CA PRO A 68 4.80 2.97 8.79
C PRO A 68 4.70 3.75 7.48
N ASP A 69 5.82 4.34 7.06
CA ASP A 69 5.88 4.99 5.76
C ASP A 69 5.61 3.97 4.65
N GLY A 70 4.63 4.27 3.80
CA GLY A 70 4.71 3.89 2.40
C GLY A 70 3.58 3.05 1.85
N THR A 71 2.76 3.69 1.04
CA THR A 71 2.30 3.07 -0.21
C THR A 71 3.36 3.34 -1.26
N TRP A 72 4.08 2.31 -1.69
CA TRP A 72 4.96 2.42 -2.86
C TRP A 72 4.10 2.65 -4.10
N LYS A 73 4.29 3.80 -4.75
CA LYS A 73 3.63 4.09 -6.03
C LYS A 73 4.63 3.84 -7.14
N LEU A 74 4.37 2.80 -7.93
CA LEU A 74 5.08 2.61 -9.18
C LEU A 74 4.57 3.64 -10.20
N ARG A 75 5.47 4.44 -10.75
CA ARG A 75 5.18 5.37 -11.84
C ARG A 75 6.13 5.11 -12.99
N ARG A 76 5.62 5.29 -14.20
CA ARG A 76 6.46 5.33 -15.40
C ARG A 76 7.34 6.58 -15.33
N VAL A 77 8.59 6.44 -15.78
CA VAL A 77 9.44 7.59 -16.08
C VAL A 77 8.84 8.35 -17.26
N GLU A 78 8.96 9.68 -17.28
CA GLU A 78 8.37 10.51 -18.34
C GLU A 78 9.05 10.27 -19.68
N GLU A 79 10.39 10.22 -19.69
CA GLU A 79 11.22 10.01 -20.88
C GLU A 79 12.02 8.71 -20.73
N PRO A 80 11.47 7.55 -21.14
CA PRO A 80 12.20 6.30 -21.04
C PRO A 80 13.33 6.22 -22.08
N THR A 81 14.44 5.61 -21.70
CA THR A 81 15.47 5.13 -22.63
C THR A 81 15.00 3.89 -23.40
N ASP A 82 15.65 3.56 -24.51
CA ASP A 82 15.36 2.32 -25.26
C ASP A 82 15.48 1.07 -24.39
N ALA A 83 16.51 1.03 -23.53
CA ALA A 83 16.69 -0.07 -22.59
C ALA A 83 15.52 -0.19 -21.60
N GLN A 84 14.96 0.94 -21.14
CA GLN A 84 13.80 0.95 -20.25
C GLN A 84 12.51 0.56 -20.98
N ARG A 85 12.32 0.97 -22.24
CA ARG A 85 11.20 0.52 -23.09
C ARG A 85 11.26 -0.99 -23.32
N ALA A 86 12.45 -1.52 -23.65
CA ALA A 86 12.68 -2.94 -23.86
C ALA A 86 12.45 -3.75 -22.58
N ALA A 87 12.93 -3.28 -21.43
CA ALA A 87 12.69 -3.91 -20.13
C ALA A 87 11.20 -3.90 -19.76
N TYR A 88 10.49 -2.79 -20.01
CA TYR A 88 9.05 -2.68 -19.81
C TYR A 88 8.30 -3.71 -20.65
N ALA A 89 8.59 -3.79 -21.96
CA ALA A 89 7.96 -4.73 -22.87
C ALA A 89 8.25 -6.18 -22.49
N SER A 90 9.50 -6.49 -22.16
CA SER A 90 9.89 -7.83 -21.71
C SER A 90 9.23 -8.25 -20.40
N TRP A 91 9.01 -7.33 -19.47
CA TRP A 91 8.51 -7.67 -18.13
C TRP A 91 6.99 -7.66 -18.03
N LEU A 92 6.34 -6.68 -18.66
CA LEU A 92 4.89 -6.47 -18.57
C LEU A 92 4.12 -6.98 -19.80
N GLY A 93 4.82 -7.43 -20.86
CA GLY A 93 4.21 -8.05 -22.03
C GLY A 93 3.47 -7.09 -22.97
N SER A 94 3.69 -5.77 -22.80
CA SER A 94 3.09 -4.72 -23.64
C SER A 94 4.14 -3.68 -24.01
N PRO A 95 4.09 -3.09 -25.22
CA PRO A 95 4.98 -1.99 -25.58
C PRO A 95 4.78 -0.78 -24.66
N TRP A 96 5.74 0.14 -24.67
CA TRP A 96 5.65 1.35 -23.88
C TRP A 96 4.44 2.19 -24.33
N PRO A 97 3.44 2.44 -23.47
CA PRO A 97 2.23 3.13 -23.88
C PRO A 97 2.51 4.60 -24.19
N GLY A 98 2.06 5.06 -25.36
CA GLY A 98 2.26 6.43 -25.85
C GLY A 98 3.64 6.65 -26.50
N GLY A 99 4.37 5.59 -26.84
CA GLY A 99 5.60 5.69 -27.63
C GLY A 99 5.44 4.90 -28.91
N ASP A 100 4.77 5.50 -29.90
CA ASP A 100 4.78 5.19 -31.33
C ASP A 100 3.99 6.31 -32.06
N GLU A 101 4.52 7.53 -32.08
CA GLU A 101 4.10 8.62 -33.00
C GLU A 101 5.35 9.23 -33.64
N ASP A 102 6.23 8.38 -34.16
CA ASP A 102 7.31 8.77 -35.07
C ASP A 102 7.48 7.64 -36.09
N GLU A 103 6.40 7.32 -36.83
CA GLU A 103 6.59 6.73 -38.15
C GLU A 103 7.15 7.84 -39.05
N PRO A 104 8.36 7.72 -39.61
CA PRO A 104 8.80 8.66 -40.62
C PRO A 104 7.83 8.54 -41.81
N GLU A 105 7.16 9.66 -42.15
CA GLU A 105 6.46 9.77 -43.44
C GLU A 105 7.45 9.36 -44.53
N GLU A 106 7.19 8.23 -45.18
CA GLU A 106 7.94 7.83 -46.36
C GLU A 106 7.74 8.93 -47.41
N ASP A 107 8.79 9.74 -47.62
CA ASP A 107 8.94 10.66 -48.73
C ASP A 107 8.72 9.88 -50.04
N GLN A 108 7.47 9.87 -50.53
CA GLN A 108 7.16 9.50 -51.90
C GLN A 108 7.60 10.65 -52.79
N VAL A 109 8.90 10.69 -53.08
CA VAL A 109 9.48 11.57 -54.08
C VAL A 109 8.96 11.13 -55.46
N GLU A 110 8.22 12.06 -56.09
CA GLU A 110 7.88 12.04 -57.51
C GLU A 110 9.06 11.62 -58.39
N GLY A 111 8.79 10.74 -59.34
CA GLY A 111 9.74 10.38 -60.38
C GLY A 111 9.06 9.64 -61.53
N GLY A 112 8.27 10.36 -62.33
CA GLY A 112 8.14 10.00 -63.74
C GLY A 112 9.53 9.99 -64.40
N PRO A 113 9.72 9.23 -65.50
CA PRO A 113 9.22 9.75 -66.77
C PRO A 113 8.66 8.71 -67.75
N GLU A 114 7.81 9.26 -68.62
CA GLU A 114 7.59 9.03 -70.06
C GLU A 114 8.27 7.84 -70.76
N ASP A 115 7.45 6.99 -71.39
CA ASP A 115 7.43 6.71 -72.86
C ASP A 115 6.03 6.20 -73.26
#